data_AF-A0A5D4GVZ7-F1
#
_entry.id   AF-A0A5D4GVZ7-F1
#
_cell.length_a   1.000
_cell.length_b   1.000
_cell.length_c   1.000
_cell.angle_alpha   90.00
_cell.angle_beta   90.00
_cell.angle_gamma   90.00
#
_symmetry.space_group_name_H-M   'P 1'
#
loop_
_entity.id
_entity.type
_entity.pdbx_description
1 polymer ?
#
loop_
_entity_poly.entity_id
_entity_poly.type
_entity_poly.pdbx_seq_one_letter_code
_entity_poly.pdbx_strand_id
1 'polypeptide(L)'
;MNSATRLLASLCLVATVVPADAATLVPPGNRFATQPGVPAASASRTRASRSTYEAKYAKVYALLKTDSALRSKIVSISKRYGIDPLHMAGAIVGEHTYNVDAYDRLQTYYVKAVSYLQTSFSFSYGGEAVGDFVERAQFEKCAGISESYKLWSCRETVWEKDFRNKTVDGKRFPNDRFSAVFFQPFYAGQTFGIGQLNPLTALQMSDLVAKVSGLPKLDHNDAQQVYRTIMDPDLTLNYVAATLKKSIDAYRDIAGYDISKNPGITATLYNVGNPEQRAQALRAENRKRRAAGQAPRLPEENYYGWLVNDRLDELKELF
;
A
#
# COMPACT_ATOMS: atom_id res chain seq x y z
N MET A 1 -21.10 61.94 -43.89
CA MET A 1 -20.88 62.47 -42.52
C MET A 1 -22.14 62.18 -41.73
N ASN A 2 -22.21 61.46 -40.61
CA ASN A 2 -21.23 60.89 -39.69
C ASN A 2 -21.85 59.70 -38.92
N SER A 3 -21.00 58.73 -38.60
CA SER A 3 -20.88 57.94 -37.34
C SER A 3 -22.17 57.45 -36.64
N ALA A 4 -22.48 56.15 -36.67
CA ALA A 4 -21.89 55.07 -35.87
C ALA A 4 -22.36 55.02 -34.40
N THR A 5 -23.13 54.00 -34.02
CA THR A 5 -22.92 53.25 -32.76
C THR A 5 -23.64 51.90 -32.82
N ARG A 6 -22.89 50.80 -33.02
CA ARG A 6 -23.34 49.43 -32.70
C ARG A 6 -22.79 49.10 -31.32
N LEU A 7 -23.65 48.93 -30.32
CA LEU A 7 -23.26 48.47 -28.99
C LEU A 7 -23.10 46.94 -29.05
N LEU A 8 -21.88 46.44 -29.09
CA LEU A 8 -21.54 45.05 -28.83
C LEU A 8 -21.26 44.91 -27.33
N ALA A 9 -22.18 44.26 -26.61
CA ALA A 9 -21.96 43.88 -25.21
C ALA A 9 -21.08 42.62 -25.18
N SER A 10 -19.78 42.78 -24.98
CA SER A 10 -18.86 41.68 -24.71
C SER A 10 -19.02 41.22 -23.26
N LEU A 11 -19.67 40.08 -23.06
CA LEU A 11 -19.77 39.41 -21.77
C LEU A 11 -18.41 38.74 -21.46
N CYS A 12 -17.54 39.42 -20.70
CA CYS A 12 -16.32 38.81 -20.19
C CYS A 12 -16.68 37.76 -19.12
N LEU A 13 -16.59 36.48 -19.46
CA LEU A 13 -16.52 35.40 -18.47
C LEU A 13 -15.22 35.57 -17.67
N VAL A 14 -15.31 36.14 -16.48
CA VAL A 14 -14.22 36.10 -15.50
C VAL A 14 -14.17 34.68 -14.95
N ALA A 15 -13.30 33.84 -15.52
CA ALA A 15 -12.96 32.56 -14.94
C ALA A 15 -12.23 32.81 -13.61
N THR A 16 -12.90 32.63 -12.48
CA THR A 16 -12.27 32.63 -11.16
C THR A 16 -11.33 31.43 -11.09
N VAL A 17 -10.04 31.68 -11.31
CA VAL A 17 -8.99 30.70 -11.07
C VAL A 17 -8.89 30.54 -9.55
N VAL A 18 -9.52 29.49 -9.02
CA VAL A 18 -9.35 29.14 -7.60
C VAL A 18 -7.90 28.71 -7.42
N PRO A 19 -7.11 29.34 -6.53
CA PRO A 19 -5.74 28.93 -6.31
C PRO A 19 -5.72 27.46 -5.87
N ALA A 20 -4.93 26.65 -6.55
CA ALA A 20 -4.63 25.31 -6.07
C ALA A 20 -3.73 25.47 -4.84
N ASP A 21 -4.31 25.28 -3.64
CA ASP A 21 -3.52 25.23 -2.41
C ASP A 21 -2.47 24.11 -2.54
N ALA A 22 -1.20 24.47 -2.36
CA ALA A 22 -0.12 23.51 -2.33
C ALA A 22 -0.34 22.52 -1.17
N ALA A 23 -0.03 21.25 -1.39
CA ALA A 23 -0.12 20.24 -0.33
C ALA A 23 0.78 20.64 0.85
N THR A 24 0.25 20.50 2.06
CA THR A 24 0.99 20.80 3.29
C THR A 24 2.04 19.73 3.52
N LEU A 25 3.31 20.11 3.58
CA LEU A 25 4.40 19.19 3.88
C LEU A 25 4.25 18.65 5.30
N VAL A 26 4.27 17.33 5.43
CA VAL A 26 4.34 16.65 6.73
C VAL A 26 5.80 16.58 7.16
N PRO A 27 6.18 17.12 8.34
CA PRO A 27 7.56 17.12 8.77
C PRO A 27 8.07 15.68 8.96
N PRO A 28 9.38 15.43 8.81
CA PRO A 28 9.97 14.15 9.21
C PRO A 28 9.83 13.92 10.72
N GLY A 29 9.98 12.66 11.14
CA GLY A 29 9.98 12.28 12.55
C GLY A 29 8.58 12.06 13.13
N ASN A 30 8.54 11.59 14.37
CA ASN A 30 7.32 11.10 15.03
C ASN A 30 6.36 12.21 15.47
N ARG A 31 5.05 11.94 15.34
CA ARG A 31 4.01 12.77 15.96
C ARG A 31 3.74 12.38 17.41
N PHE A 32 4.08 11.15 17.80
CA PHE A 32 3.98 10.65 19.17
C PHE A 32 5.36 10.57 19.84
N ALA A 33 5.47 11.05 21.08
CA ALA A 33 6.71 11.01 21.86
C ALA A 33 7.14 9.58 22.21
N THR A 34 6.18 8.67 22.35
CA THR A 34 6.41 7.25 22.63
C THR A 34 5.78 6.38 21.55
N GLN A 35 6.33 5.19 21.38
CA GLN A 35 5.84 4.25 20.38
C GLN A 35 4.38 3.87 20.65
N PRO A 36 3.48 3.94 19.65
CA PRO A 36 2.14 3.41 19.75
C PRO A 36 2.14 1.90 20.05
N GLY A 37 1.07 1.40 20.68
CA GLY A 37 0.97 -0.01 21.08
C GLY A 37 1.16 -0.99 19.92
N VAL A 38 2.04 -1.98 20.11
CA VAL A 38 2.29 -3.05 19.14
C VAL A 38 1.21 -4.15 19.27
N PRO A 39 0.56 -4.59 18.18
CA PRO A 39 -0.47 -5.61 18.23
C PRO A 39 -0.01 -6.95 18.82
N ALA A 40 -0.90 -7.63 19.55
CA ALA A 40 -0.62 -8.92 20.19
C ALA A 40 -0.13 -10.00 19.21
N ALA A 41 -0.58 -9.98 17.96
CA ALA A 41 -0.15 -10.91 16.93
C ALA A 41 1.35 -10.75 16.59
N SER A 42 1.87 -9.52 16.54
CA SER A 42 3.31 -9.26 16.37
C SER A 42 4.10 -9.78 17.57
N ALA A 43 3.61 -9.54 18.78
CA ALA A 43 4.25 -10.04 20.00
C ALA A 43 4.27 -11.57 20.05
N SER A 44 3.17 -12.22 19.65
CA SER A 44 3.07 -13.68 19.54
C SER A 44 4.09 -14.25 18.55
N ARG A 45 4.22 -13.68 17.34
CA ARG A 45 5.19 -14.12 16.33
C ARG A 45 6.63 -13.96 16.81
N THR A 46 6.97 -12.82 17.42
CA THR A 46 8.32 -12.57 17.95
C THR A 46 8.68 -13.53 19.09
N ARG A 47 7.72 -13.86 19.97
CA ARG A 47 7.92 -14.92 20.99
C ARG A 47 8.09 -16.30 20.37
N ALA A 48 7.29 -16.64 19.35
CA ALA A 48 7.38 -17.93 18.66
C ALA A 48 8.75 -18.12 17.97
N SER A 49 9.36 -17.05 17.47
CA SER A 49 10.72 -17.06 16.91
C SER A 49 11.82 -16.86 17.96
N ARG A 50 11.48 -16.86 19.27
CA ARG A 50 12.43 -16.66 20.39
C ARG A 50 13.35 -15.44 20.21
N SER A 51 12.79 -14.32 19.74
CA SER A 51 13.54 -13.12 19.41
C SER A 51 12.97 -11.87 20.11
N THR A 52 13.57 -10.70 19.87
CA THR A 52 13.09 -9.38 20.29
C THR A 52 12.94 -8.47 19.08
N TYR A 53 12.19 -7.36 19.20
CA TYR A 53 12.07 -6.42 18.08
C TYR A 53 13.42 -5.79 17.72
N GLU A 54 14.23 -5.46 18.71
CA GLU A 54 15.58 -4.91 18.56
C GLU A 54 16.51 -5.88 17.83
N ALA A 55 16.49 -7.17 18.18
CA ALA A 55 17.29 -8.18 17.49
C ALA A 55 16.85 -8.34 16.03
N LYS A 56 15.54 -8.29 15.76
CA LYS A 56 14.98 -8.37 14.42
C LYS A 56 15.31 -7.13 13.58
N TYR A 57 15.21 -5.94 14.17
CA TYR A 57 15.66 -4.68 13.57
C TYR A 57 17.14 -4.74 13.20
N ALA A 58 18.01 -5.12 14.14
CA ALA A 58 19.45 -5.21 13.91
C ALA A 58 19.78 -6.17 12.74
N LYS A 59 19.03 -7.27 12.63
CA LYS A 59 19.21 -8.27 11.56
C LYS A 59 18.82 -7.73 10.18
N VAL A 60 17.67 -7.07 10.03
CA VAL A 60 17.28 -6.47 8.75
C VAL A 60 18.16 -5.26 8.39
N TYR A 61 18.56 -4.46 9.38
CA TYR A 61 19.50 -3.37 9.17
C TYR A 61 20.86 -3.88 8.68
N ALA A 62 21.41 -4.92 9.32
CA ALA A 62 22.66 -5.54 8.90
C ALA A 62 22.58 -6.13 7.48
N LEU A 63 21.45 -6.74 7.11
CA LEU A 63 21.20 -7.19 5.74
C LEU A 63 21.28 -6.03 4.74
N LEU A 64 20.55 -4.93 4.98
CA LEU A 64 20.57 -3.76 4.10
C LEU A 64 21.96 -3.12 4.04
N LYS A 65 22.67 -3.05 5.17
CA LYS A 65 24.02 -2.48 5.24
C LYS A 65 25.03 -3.29 4.43
N THR A 66 24.99 -4.61 4.52
CA THR A 66 25.98 -5.50 3.89
C THR A 66 25.65 -5.84 2.43
N ASP A 67 24.37 -5.86 2.04
CA ASP A 67 23.95 -6.15 0.67
C ASP A 67 23.90 -4.88 -0.20
N SER A 68 25.04 -4.52 -0.78
CA SER A 68 25.15 -3.36 -1.69
C SER A 68 24.35 -3.54 -2.99
N ALA A 69 24.13 -4.78 -3.44
CA ALA A 69 23.36 -5.06 -4.65
C ALA A 69 21.88 -4.79 -4.41
N LEU A 70 21.34 -5.24 -3.28
CA LEU A 70 19.96 -4.93 -2.85
C LEU A 70 19.77 -3.43 -2.68
N ARG A 71 20.69 -2.72 -2.00
CA ARG A 71 20.61 -1.26 -1.88
C ARG A 71 20.61 -0.55 -3.23
N SER A 72 21.47 -0.98 -4.15
CA SER A 72 21.53 -0.44 -5.51
C SER A 72 20.20 -0.63 -6.26
N LYS A 73 19.55 -1.80 -6.10
CA LYS A 73 18.21 -2.07 -6.65
C LYS A 73 17.16 -1.15 -6.01
N ILE A 74 17.17 -0.99 -4.68
CA ILE A 74 16.26 -0.07 -3.97
C ILE A 74 16.41 1.36 -4.49
N VAL A 75 17.63 1.88 -4.62
CA VAL A 75 17.89 3.23 -5.15
C VAL A 75 17.39 3.38 -6.57
N SER A 76 17.76 2.43 -7.45
CA SER A 76 17.39 2.45 -8.87
C SER A 76 15.87 2.44 -9.07
N ILE A 77 15.17 1.55 -8.36
CA ILE A 77 13.71 1.44 -8.41
C ILE A 77 13.06 2.69 -7.81
N SER A 78 13.50 3.14 -6.63
CA SER A 78 12.96 4.34 -5.97
C SER A 78 13.02 5.56 -6.90
N LYS A 79 14.16 5.75 -7.57
CA LYS A 79 14.35 6.80 -8.59
C LYS A 79 13.33 6.69 -9.72
N ARG A 80 13.07 5.48 -10.24
CA ARG A 80 12.10 5.25 -11.32
C ARG A 80 10.67 5.60 -10.91
N TYR A 81 10.31 5.33 -9.66
CA TYR A 81 8.99 5.66 -9.11
C TYR A 81 8.89 7.08 -8.56
N GLY A 82 9.99 7.83 -8.54
CA GLY A 82 10.04 9.20 -8.02
C GLY A 82 9.82 9.28 -6.50
N ILE A 83 10.35 8.31 -5.75
CA ILE A 83 10.32 8.29 -4.28
C ILE A 83 11.74 8.24 -3.72
N ASP A 84 11.93 8.72 -2.49
CA ASP A 84 13.16 8.55 -1.74
C ASP A 84 13.37 7.06 -1.34
N PRO A 85 14.58 6.48 -1.51
CA PRO A 85 14.85 5.09 -1.12
C PRO A 85 14.59 4.78 0.36
N LEU A 86 14.59 5.78 1.24
CA LEU A 86 14.21 5.62 2.64
C LEU A 86 12.77 5.14 2.83
N HIS A 87 11.85 5.43 1.90
CA HIS A 87 10.48 4.90 1.98
C HIS A 87 10.48 3.37 1.80
N MET A 88 11.26 2.86 0.84
CA MET A 88 11.38 1.41 0.61
C MET A 88 12.11 0.73 1.77
N ALA A 89 13.22 1.32 2.24
CA ALA A 89 13.95 0.81 3.39
C ALA A 89 13.07 0.79 4.65
N GLY A 90 12.31 1.85 4.92
CA GLY A 90 11.39 1.94 6.04
C GLY A 90 10.29 0.87 6.00
N ALA A 91 9.69 0.62 4.83
CA ALA A 91 8.72 -0.45 4.66
C ALA A 91 9.33 -1.84 4.95
N ILE A 92 10.51 -2.13 4.39
CA ILE A 92 11.23 -3.39 4.62
C ILE A 92 11.62 -3.54 6.09
N VAL A 93 12.15 -2.49 6.73
CA VAL A 93 12.55 -2.54 8.14
C VAL A 93 11.37 -2.79 9.06
N GLY A 94 10.25 -2.09 8.85
CA GLY A 94 9.01 -2.36 9.57
C GLY A 94 8.57 -3.83 9.39
N GLU A 95 8.43 -4.24 8.12
CA GLU A 95 8.54 -5.62 7.59
C GLU A 95 9.06 -6.65 8.59
N HIS A 96 10.38 -6.66 8.63
CA HIS A 96 11.16 -7.68 9.26
C HIS A 96 11.38 -7.42 10.75
N THR A 97 10.94 -6.27 11.28
CA THR A 97 10.95 -6.03 12.72
C THR A 97 9.72 -6.61 13.40
N TYR A 98 8.52 -6.39 12.86
CA TYR A 98 7.28 -6.69 13.57
C TYR A 98 6.45 -7.83 12.98
N ASN A 99 6.65 -8.19 11.71
CA ASN A 99 5.83 -9.21 11.05
C ASN A 99 6.58 -10.50 10.77
N VAL A 100 7.77 -10.42 10.20
CA VAL A 100 8.60 -11.58 9.81
C VAL A 100 10.03 -11.47 10.33
N ASP A 101 10.91 -12.44 10.02
CA ASP A 101 12.34 -12.42 10.33
C ASP A 101 13.15 -12.53 9.01
N ALA A 102 14.18 -11.70 8.85
CA ALA A 102 14.88 -11.43 7.59
C ALA A 102 15.76 -12.58 7.05
N TYR A 103 16.47 -13.35 7.89
CA TYR A 103 17.32 -14.44 7.37
C TYR A 103 16.61 -15.77 7.21
N ASP A 104 15.63 -16.07 8.06
CA ASP A 104 15.11 -17.44 8.15
C ASP A 104 14.33 -17.87 6.91
N ARG A 105 14.17 -16.99 5.90
CA ARG A 105 13.20 -17.20 4.84
C ARG A 105 13.60 -16.84 3.42
N LEU A 106 14.76 -16.27 3.08
CA LEU A 106 15.09 -16.19 1.64
C LEU A 106 15.14 -17.59 1.02
N GLN A 107 15.74 -18.55 1.72
CA GLN A 107 15.72 -19.97 1.34
C GLN A 107 14.32 -20.59 1.47
N THR A 108 13.57 -20.35 2.56
CA THR A 108 12.21 -20.91 2.72
C THR A 108 11.19 -20.31 1.75
N TYR A 109 11.31 -19.03 1.37
CA TYR A 109 10.48 -18.40 0.36
C TYR A 109 10.77 -19.00 -1.00
N TYR A 110 12.03 -19.27 -1.33
CA TYR A 110 12.38 -19.97 -2.55
C TYR A 110 11.78 -21.38 -2.59
N VAL A 111 11.91 -22.16 -1.50
CA VAL A 111 11.30 -23.50 -1.41
C VAL A 111 9.77 -23.44 -1.52
N LYS A 112 9.13 -22.48 -0.83
CA LYS A 112 7.70 -22.24 -0.98
C LYS A 112 7.33 -21.84 -2.41
N ALA A 113 8.15 -21.01 -3.06
CA ALA A 113 7.90 -20.56 -4.43
C ALA A 113 7.92 -21.74 -5.39
N VAL A 114 8.93 -22.61 -5.26
CA VAL A 114 9.01 -23.85 -6.06
C VAL A 114 7.79 -24.73 -5.82
N SER A 115 7.36 -24.91 -4.57
CA SER A 115 6.13 -25.70 -4.28
C SER A 115 4.86 -25.09 -4.90
N TYR A 116 4.76 -23.77 -4.95
CA TYR A 116 3.62 -23.07 -5.56
C TYR A 116 3.67 -23.08 -7.08
N LEU A 117 4.85 -23.06 -7.68
CA LEU A 117 5.02 -23.17 -9.13
C LEU A 117 4.72 -24.58 -9.65
N GLN A 118 4.83 -25.62 -8.81
CA GLN A 118 4.55 -27.01 -9.16
C GLN A 118 3.10 -27.44 -8.92
N THR A 119 2.30 -26.63 -8.23
CA THR A 119 0.90 -26.94 -7.89
C THR A 119 -0.04 -26.09 -8.73
N SER A 120 -1.06 -26.69 -9.35
CA SER A 120 -2.14 -25.88 -9.94
C SER A 120 -3.05 -25.40 -8.81
N PHE A 121 -3.30 -24.10 -8.73
CA PHE A 121 -4.23 -23.50 -7.78
C PHE A 121 -4.85 -22.25 -8.39
N SER A 122 -5.99 -21.84 -7.84
CA SER A 122 -6.70 -20.62 -8.21
C SER A 122 -6.99 -19.79 -6.96
N PHE A 123 -7.14 -18.49 -7.13
CA PHE A 123 -7.71 -17.64 -6.07
C PHE A 123 -9.18 -17.99 -5.92
N SER A 124 -9.56 -18.57 -4.79
CA SER A 124 -10.91 -19.10 -4.57
C SER A 124 -11.29 -19.13 -3.09
N TYR A 125 -12.59 -19.16 -2.81
CA TYR A 125 -13.14 -19.35 -1.46
C TYR A 125 -14.35 -20.28 -1.48
N GLY A 126 -14.27 -21.37 -0.71
CA GLY A 126 -15.35 -22.37 -0.64
C GLY A 126 -15.69 -22.95 -2.01
N GLY A 127 -14.67 -23.26 -2.82
CA GLY A 127 -14.79 -23.84 -4.16
C GLY A 127 -15.13 -22.85 -5.28
N GLU A 128 -15.38 -21.57 -4.98
CA GLU A 128 -15.74 -20.54 -5.95
C GLU A 128 -14.52 -19.70 -6.29
N ALA A 129 -14.16 -19.61 -7.58
CA ALA A 129 -13.04 -18.78 -8.03
C ALA A 129 -13.36 -17.30 -7.85
N VAL A 130 -12.33 -16.49 -7.59
CA VAL A 130 -12.51 -15.04 -7.38
C VAL A 130 -13.00 -14.36 -8.65
N GLY A 131 -12.64 -14.88 -9.83
CA GLY A 131 -13.17 -14.43 -11.12
C GLY A 131 -14.70 -14.55 -11.18
N ASP A 132 -15.24 -15.73 -10.89
CA ASP A 132 -16.70 -15.95 -10.87
C ASP A 132 -17.38 -15.13 -9.78
N PHE A 133 -16.75 -15.03 -8.60
CA PHE A 133 -17.32 -14.32 -7.46
C PHE A 133 -17.53 -12.82 -7.74
N VAL A 134 -16.61 -12.18 -8.48
CA VAL A 134 -16.69 -10.74 -8.78
C VAL A 134 -17.60 -10.40 -9.95
N GLU A 135 -18.22 -11.40 -10.60
CA GLU A 135 -19.25 -11.21 -11.62
C GLU A 135 -20.68 -11.10 -11.03
N ARG A 136 -20.84 -11.25 -9.72
CA ARG A 136 -22.15 -11.12 -9.06
C ARG A 136 -22.70 -9.70 -9.15
N ALA A 137 -24.02 -9.55 -9.13
CA ALA A 137 -24.72 -8.26 -9.28
C ALA A 137 -24.26 -7.16 -8.30
N GLN A 138 -23.83 -7.52 -7.08
CA GLN A 138 -23.29 -6.57 -6.10
C GLN A 138 -22.04 -5.82 -6.61
N PHE A 139 -21.30 -6.40 -7.56
CA PHE A 139 -20.11 -5.84 -8.17
C PHE A 139 -20.39 -5.03 -9.45
N GLU A 140 -21.64 -4.91 -9.91
CA GLU A 140 -21.99 -4.16 -11.13
C GLU A 140 -21.48 -2.72 -11.10
N LYS A 141 -21.47 -2.07 -9.94
CA LYS A 141 -20.91 -0.70 -9.80
C LYS A 141 -19.41 -0.60 -10.08
N CYS A 142 -18.70 -1.72 -10.06
CA CYS A 142 -17.29 -1.80 -10.41
C CYS A 142 -17.07 -2.15 -11.88
N ALA A 143 -18.14 -2.47 -12.63
CA ALA A 143 -18.06 -2.75 -14.06
C ALA A 143 -17.54 -1.52 -14.83
N GLY A 144 -16.75 -1.76 -15.87
CA GLY A 144 -16.15 -0.70 -16.70
C GLY A 144 -14.95 0.01 -16.08
N ILE A 145 -14.58 -0.26 -14.82
CA ILE A 145 -13.33 0.25 -14.25
C ILE A 145 -12.15 -0.56 -14.81
N SER A 146 -11.34 0.07 -15.66
CA SER A 146 -10.20 -0.59 -16.31
C SER A 146 -8.88 -0.44 -15.55
N GLU A 147 -8.74 0.59 -14.72
CA GLU A 147 -7.53 0.84 -13.93
C GLU A 147 -7.51 -0.08 -12.70
N SER A 148 -6.42 -0.83 -12.57
CA SER A 148 -6.31 -1.97 -11.66
C SER A 148 -6.51 -1.58 -10.19
N TYR A 149 -5.94 -0.45 -9.75
CA TYR A 149 -6.11 -0.02 -8.37
C TYR A 149 -7.58 0.28 -8.07
N LYS A 150 -8.20 1.14 -8.88
CA LYS A 150 -9.62 1.52 -8.73
C LYS A 150 -10.54 0.31 -8.80
N LEU A 151 -10.29 -0.63 -9.72
CA LEU A 151 -11.12 -1.82 -9.89
C LEU A 151 -11.09 -2.69 -8.62
N TRP A 152 -9.89 -3.03 -8.15
CA TRP A 152 -9.74 -3.90 -6.98
C TRP A 152 -10.16 -3.21 -5.69
N SER A 153 -9.91 -1.90 -5.52
CA SER A 153 -10.43 -1.14 -4.37
C SER A 153 -11.96 -1.01 -4.39
N CYS A 154 -12.59 -0.91 -5.56
CA CYS A 154 -14.05 -0.97 -5.69
C CYS A 154 -14.58 -2.34 -5.22
N ARG A 155 -13.96 -3.43 -5.67
CA ARG A 155 -14.32 -4.80 -5.27
C ARG A 155 -14.12 -5.03 -3.77
N GLU A 156 -13.04 -4.54 -3.17
CA GLU A 156 -12.87 -4.57 -1.71
C GLU A 156 -13.98 -3.79 -0.98
N THR A 157 -14.40 -2.64 -1.51
CA THR A 157 -15.49 -1.86 -0.93
C THR A 157 -16.82 -2.60 -0.99
N VAL A 158 -17.10 -3.32 -2.09
CA VAL A 158 -18.25 -4.24 -2.19
C VAL A 158 -18.14 -5.34 -1.14
N TRP A 159 -16.99 -6.01 -1.05
CA TRP A 159 -16.75 -7.07 -0.09
C TRP A 159 -17.05 -6.63 1.35
N GLU A 160 -16.44 -5.52 1.80
CA GLU A 160 -16.60 -5.01 3.15
C GLU A 160 -18.05 -4.60 3.45
N LYS A 161 -18.75 -4.03 2.46
CA LYS A 161 -20.12 -3.55 2.63
C LYS A 161 -21.13 -4.68 2.57
N ASP A 162 -21.02 -5.58 1.61
CA ASP A 162 -22.13 -6.43 1.18
C ASP A 162 -21.92 -7.91 1.54
N PHE A 163 -20.67 -8.36 1.76
CA PHE A 163 -20.35 -9.77 2.00
C PHE A 163 -19.73 -10.06 3.37
N ARG A 164 -18.73 -9.28 3.80
CA ARG A 164 -17.99 -9.56 5.03
C ARG A 164 -18.93 -9.69 6.23
N ASN A 165 -18.81 -10.79 6.95
CA ASN A 165 -19.64 -11.09 8.12
C ASN A 165 -21.17 -11.13 7.82
N LYS A 166 -21.58 -11.36 6.56
CA LYS A 166 -22.99 -11.45 6.16
C LYS A 166 -23.33 -12.82 5.58
N THR A 167 -24.62 -13.04 5.36
CA THR A 167 -25.16 -14.16 4.57
C THR A 167 -25.73 -13.57 3.29
N VAL A 168 -25.26 -14.06 2.14
CA VAL A 168 -25.70 -13.62 0.81
C VAL A 168 -25.99 -14.87 0.00
N ASP A 169 -27.17 -14.94 -0.63
CA ASP A 169 -27.62 -16.10 -1.41
C ASP A 169 -27.52 -17.43 -0.64
N GLY A 170 -27.87 -17.41 0.65
CA GLY A 170 -27.80 -18.59 1.54
C GLY A 170 -26.39 -18.99 1.98
N LYS A 171 -25.32 -18.34 1.50
CA LYS A 171 -23.92 -18.61 1.90
C LYS A 171 -23.44 -17.61 2.95
N ARG A 172 -22.91 -18.10 4.07
CA ARG A 172 -22.31 -17.28 5.13
C ARG A 172 -20.85 -16.96 4.78
N PHE A 173 -20.48 -15.69 4.79
CA PHE A 173 -19.13 -15.22 4.49
C PHE A 173 -18.34 -14.82 5.75
N PRO A 174 -17.04 -15.09 5.83
CA PRO A 174 -16.24 -14.88 7.03
C PRO A 174 -16.14 -13.39 7.40
N ASN A 175 -15.87 -13.11 8.67
CA ASN A 175 -15.53 -11.76 9.12
C ASN A 175 -14.04 -11.44 8.88
N ASP A 176 -13.60 -11.55 7.64
CA ASP A 176 -12.19 -11.33 7.26
C ASP A 176 -12.08 -10.47 5.99
N ARG A 177 -10.88 -9.97 5.70
CA ARG A 177 -10.57 -9.11 4.55
C ARG A 177 -10.68 -9.89 3.24
N PHE A 178 -11.10 -9.23 2.17
CA PHE A 178 -11.23 -9.85 0.84
C PHE A 178 -9.95 -10.57 0.39
N SER A 179 -8.79 -9.92 0.58
CA SER A 179 -7.48 -10.51 0.31
C SER A 179 -7.21 -11.79 1.09
N ALA A 180 -7.64 -11.86 2.35
CA ALA A 180 -7.44 -13.05 3.18
C ALA A 180 -8.34 -14.21 2.77
N VAL A 181 -9.54 -13.89 2.29
CA VAL A 181 -10.56 -14.89 1.95
C VAL A 181 -10.29 -15.56 0.60
N PHE A 182 -9.94 -14.78 -0.44
CA PHE A 182 -9.82 -15.30 -1.81
C PHE A 182 -8.37 -15.47 -2.29
N PHE A 183 -7.44 -14.67 -1.77
CA PHE A 183 -6.08 -14.58 -2.35
C PHE A 183 -5.02 -15.32 -1.53
N GLN A 184 -5.44 -16.17 -0.59
CA GLN A 184 -4.53 -16.90 0.30
C GLN A 184 -4.87 -18.40 0.35
N PRO A 185 -4.77 -19.12 -0.78
CA PRO A 185 -5.21 -20.52 -0.92
C PRO A 185 -4.53 -21.52 0.02
N PHE A 186 -3.38 -21.17 0.60
CA PHE A 186 -2.61 -22.08 1.46
C PHE A 186 -2.68 -21.72 2.95
N TYR A 187 -2.54 -20.44 3.28
CA TYR A 187 -2.55 -19.96 4.67
C TYR A 187 -3.00 -18.50 4.76
N ALA A 188 -3.96 -18.24 5.64
CA ALA A 188 -4.42 -16.89 5.93
C ALA A 188 -3.27 -16.02 6.51
N GLY A 189 -3.22 -14.76 6.09
CA GLY A 189 -2.23 -13.76 6.48
C GLY A 189 -0.88 -13.81 5.76
N GLN A 190 -0.68 -14.63 4.72
CA GLN A 190 0.63 -14.72 4.06
C GLN A 190 0.96 -13.56 3.12
N THR A 191 2.21 -13.14 3.24
CA THR A 191 2.90 -12.10 2.49
C THR A 191 4.27 -12.63 2.08
N PHE A 192 4.79 -12.17 0.93
CA PHE A 192 5.97 -12.79 0.31
C PHE A 192 7.06 -11.79 -0.09
N GLY A 193 8.26 -12.33 -0.26
CA GLY A 193 9.44 -11.57 -0.66
C GLY A 193 9.92 -10.63 0.45
N ILE A 194 10.97 -9.86 0.14
CA ILE A 194 11.54 -8.90 1.08
C ILE A 194 10.57 -7.79 1.46
N GLY A 195 9.63 -7.45 0.56
CA GLY A 195 8.58 -6.46 0.80
C GLY A 195 7.35 -6.97 1.52
N GLN A 196 7.21 -8.29 1.74
CA GLN A 196 6.00 -8.86 2.34
C GLN A 196 4.70 -8.40 1.65
N LEU A 197 4.65 -8.54 0.31
CA LEU A 197 3.45 -8.20 -0.46
C LEU A 197 2.46 -9.36 -0.49
N ASN A 198 1.16 -9.03 -0.51
CA ASN A 198 0.09 -9.99 -0.77
C ASN A 198 -0.38 -9.91 -2.24
N PRO A 199 -1.01 -10.97 -2.78
CA PRO A 199 -1.43 -11.02 -4.19
C PRO A 199 -2.39 -9.91 -4.61
N LEU A 200 -3.35 -9.52 -3.76
CA LEU A 200 -4.32 -8.48 -4.09
C LEU A 200 -3.64 -7.10 -4.24
N THR A 201 -2.67 -6.79 -3.37
CA THR A 201 -1.88 -5.56 -3.50
C THR A 201 -1.06 -5.55 -4.79
N ALA A 202 -0.52 -6.70 -5.21
CA ALA A 202 0.18 -6.79 -6.49
C ALA A 202 -0.77 -6.55 -7.68
N LEU A 203 -1.95 -7.17 -7.65
CA LEU A 203 -3.01 -6.93 -8.65
C LEU A 203 -3.44 -5.47 -8.70
N GLN A 204 -3.61 -4.82 -7.55
CA GLN A 204 -3.90 -3.39 -7.44
C GLN A 204 -2.84 -2.50 -8.09
N MET A 205 -1.56 -2.83 -7.91
CA MET A 205 -0.43 -2.04 -8.44
C MET A 205 -0.08 -2.39 -9.89
N SER A 206 -0.71 -3.41 -10.48
CA SER A 206 -0.39 -3.98 -11.80
C SER A 206 -0.24 -2.92 -12.89
N ASP A 207 -1.21 -2.01 -13.05
CA ASP A 207 -1.14 -0.95 -14.06
C ASP A 207 0.00 0.04 -13.84
N LEU A 208 0.21 0.47 -12.60
CA LEU A 208 1.29 1.41 -12.27
C LEU A 208 2.66 0.75 -12.50
N VAL A 209 2.81 -0.51 -12.13
CA VAL A 209 4.06 -1.26 -12.32
C VAL A 209 4.32 -1.55 -13.79
N ALA A 210 3.30 -1.93 -14.57
CA ALA A 210 3.44 -2.10 -16.01
C ALA A 210 3.86 -0.80 -16.69
N LYS A 211 3.23 0.32 -16.32
CA LYS A 211 3.55 1.64 -16.86
C LYS A 211 4.96 2.10 -16.54
N VAL A 212 5.42 1.93 -15.29
CA VAL A 212 6.69 2.49 -14.81
C VAL A 212 7.86 1.56 -15.11
N SER A 213 7.68 0.26 -14.92
CA SER A 213 8.76 -0.73 -14.99
C SER A 213 8.68 -1.67 -16.19
N GLY A 214 7.63 -1.60 -17.02
CA GLY A 214 7.49 -2.43 -18.22
C GLY A 214 7.19 -3.91 -17.92
N LEU A 215 6.84 -4.26 -16.68
CA LEU A 215 6.46 -5.63 -16.34
C LEU A 215 5.07 -5.96 -16.92
N PRO A 216 4.79 -7.24 -17.24
CA PRO A 216 3.45 -7.65 -17.68
C PRO A 216 2.39 -7.32 -16.63
N LYS A 217 1.20 -6.91 -17.09
CA LYS A 217 0.04 -6.77 -16.21
C LYS A 217 -0.32 -8.14 -15.64
N LEU A 218 -0.54 -8.16 -14.33
CA LEU A 218 -1.05 -9.32 -13.61
C LEU A 218 -2.54 -9.53 -13.85
N ASP A 219 -2.94 -10.79 -13.93
CA ASP A 219 -4.34 -11.24 -13.99
C ASP A 219 -4.64 -12.16 -12.79
N HIS A 220 -5.77 -11.94 -12.13
CA HIS A 220 -6.30 -12.80 -11.08
C HIS A 220 -6.61 -14.24 -11.53
N ASN A 221 -6.82 -14.47 -12.83
CA ASN A 221 -7.01 -15.82 -13.36
C ASN A 221 -5.69 -16.60 -13.50
N ASP A 222 -4.54 -15.92 -13.40
CA ASP A 222 -3.20 -16.52 -13.40
C ASP A 222 -2.56 -16.37 -12.01
N ALA A 223 -3.05 -17.18 -11.07
CA ALA A 223 -2.59 -17.13 -9.70
C ALA A 223 -1.09 -17.47 -9.59
N GLN A 224 -0.57 -18.35 -10.45
CA GLN A 224 0.85 -18.71 -10.49
C GLN A 224 1.73 -17.52 -10.85
N GLN A 225 1.38 -16.75 -11.88
CA GLN A 225 2.14 -15.57 -12.27
C GLN A 225 2.11 -14.48 -11.19
N VAL A 226 0.97 -14.29 -10.53
CA VAL A 226 0.88 -13.34 -9.40
C VAL A 226 1.81 -13.77 -8.26
N TYR A 227 1.78 -15.05 -7.87
CA TYR A 227 2.64 -15.58 -6.81
C TYR A 227 4.12 -15.51 -7.17
N ARG A 228 4.49 -15.90 -8.40
CA ARG A 228 5.87 -15.76 -8.90
C ARG A 228 6.36 -14.32 -8.73
N THR A 229 5.52 -13.36 -9.10
CA THR A 229 5.87 -11.93 -9.08
C THR A 229 6.12 -11.40 -7.67
N ILE A 230 5.28 -11.78 -6.69
CA ILE A 230 5.45 -11.29 -5.31
C ILE A 230 6.56 -12.01 -4.54
N MET A 231 6.95 -13.22 -4.98
CA MET A 231 7.99 -14.03 -4.36
C MET A 231 9.39 -13.76 -4.93
N ASP A 232 9.49 -13.39 -6.19
CA ASP A 232 10.75 -13.04 -6.84
C ASP A 232 11.27 -11.68 -6.30
N PRO A 233 12.48 -11.63 -5.72
CA PRO A 233 13.04 -10.42 -5.12
C PRO A 233 13.24 -9.27 -6.13
N ASP A 234 13.47 -9.57 -7.41
CA ASP A 234 13.70 -8.56 -8.44
C ASP A 234 12.39 -7.98 -8.97
N LEU A 235 11.34 -8.80 -9.02
CA LEU A 235 10.02 -8.34 -9.42
C LEU A 235 9.31 -7.59 -8.29
N THR A 236 9.33 -8.16 -7.07
CA THR A 236 8.53 -7.68 -5.92
C THR A 236 8.88 -6.25 -5.51
N LEU A 237 10.15 -5.82 -5.62
CA LEU A 237 10.58 -4.47 -5.23
C LEU A 237 9.88 -3.36 -6.04
N ASN A 238 9.51 -3.62 -7.30
CA ASN A 238 8.74 -2.67 -8.11
C ASN A 238 7.34 -2.44 -7.52
N TYR A 239 6.71 -3.49 -6.99
CA TYR A 239 5.40 -3.41 -6.38
C TYR A 239 5.45 -2.74 -4.99
N VAL A 240 6.56 -2.90 -4.25
CA VAL A 240 6.80 -2.15 -3.00
C VAL A 240 6.86 -0.65 -3.30
N ALA A 241 7.68 -0.26 -4.27
CA ALA A 241 7.82 1.14 -4.69
C ALA A 241 6.51 1.73 -5.20
N ALA A 242 5.76 0.97 -6.01
CA ALA A 242 4.43 1.37 -6.49
C ALA A 242 3.45 1.63 -5.34
N THR A 243 3.44 0.75 -4.33
CA THR A 243 2.56 0.88 -3.16
C THR A 243 2.87 2.13 -2.33
N LEU A 244 4.15 2.43 -2.14
CA LEU A 244 4.61 3.63 -1.43
C LEU A 244 4.32 4.91 -2.23
N LYS A 245 4.58 4.89 -3.55
CA LYS A 245 4.24 5.99 -4.45
C LYS A 245 2.74 6.28 -4.43
N LYS A 246 1.90 5.23 -4.47
CA LYS A 246 0.45 5.36 -4.38
C LYS A 246 0.02 6.01 -3.06
N SER A 247 0.68 5.67 -1.96
CA SER A 247 0.40 6.25 -0.64
C SER A 247 0.74 7.75 -0.60
N ILE A 248 1.91 8.13 -1.13
CA ILE A 248 2.35 9.53 -1.24
C ILE A 248 1.37 10.33 -2.10
N ASP A 249 1.02 9.82 -3.28
CA ASP A 249 0.09 10.49 -4.20
C ASP A 249 -1.31 10.63 -3.59
N ALA A 250 -1.85 9.56 -2.98
CA ALA A 250 -3.17 9.60 -2.36
C ALA A 250 -3.26 10.67 -1.28
N TYR A 251 -2.25 10.78 -0.40
CA TYR A 251 -2.25 11.79 0.65
C TYR A 251 -2.09 13.21 0.09
N ARG A 252 -1.24 13.39 -0.92
CA ARG A 252 -1.07 14.69 -1.60
C ARG A 252 -2.37 15.13 -2.28
N ASP A 253 -2.93 14.26 -3.11
CA ASP A 253 -4.00 14.61 -4.04
C ASP A 253 -5.39 14.60 -3.37
N ILE A 254 -5.60 13.74 -2.37
CA ILE A 254 -6.89 13.61 -1.68
C ILE A 254 -6.89 14.41 -0.38
N ALA A 255 -5.89 14.21 0.48
CA ALA A 255 -5.86 14.80 1.82
C ALA A 255 -5.18 16.18 1.88
N GLY A 256 -4.46 16.58 0.82
CA GLY A 256 -3.71 17.84 0.79
C GLY A 256 -2.44 17.80 1.64
N TYR A 257 -1.86 16.62 1.87
CA TYR A 257 -0.63 16.45 2.64
C TYR A 257 0.48 15.79 1.82
N ASP A 258 1.61 16.46 1.70
CA ASP A 258 2.82 15.87 1.12
C ASP A 258 3.57 15.08 2.20
N ILE A 259 3.55 13.76 2.08
CA ILE A 259 4.24 12.82 2.99
C ILE A 259 5.57 12.30 2.41
N SER A 260 6.04 12.86 1.29
CA SER A 260 7.27 12.43 0.58
C SER A 260 8.57 12.65 1.36
N LYS A 261 8.51 13.33 2.51
CA LYS A 261 9.65 13.55 3.42
C LYS A 261 9.51 12.84 4.76
N ASN A 262 8.46 12.03 4.94
CA ASN A 262 8.25 11.27 6.17
C ASN A 262 8.09 9.76 5.87
N PRO A 263 9.19 8.98 5.88
CA PRO A 263 9.13 7.55 5.61
C PRO A 263 8.36 6.76 6.67
N GLY A 264 8.26 7.25 7.91
CA GLY A 264 7.41 6.64 8.94
C GLY A 264 5.92 6.66 8.58
N ILE A 265 5.42 7.76 8.00
CA ILE A 265 4.02 7.81 7.54
C ILE A 265 3.80 6.84 6.38
N THR A 266 4.72 6.77 5.42
CA THR A 266 4.58 5.79 4.32
C THR A 266 4.70 4.35 4.81
N ALA A 267 5.56 4.06 5.78
CA ALA A 267 5.70 2.72 6.37
C ALA A 267 4.44 2.33 7.17
N THR A 268 3.82 3.30 7.85
CA THR A 268 2.50 3.13 8.46
C THR A 268 1.49 2.69 7.41
N LEU A 269 1.37 3.44 6.31
CA LEU A 269 0.41 3.15 5.23
C LEU A 269 0.70 1.84 4.51
N TYR A 270 1.98 1.47 4.38
CA TYR A 270 2.39 0.18 3.85
C TYR A 270 1.88 -0.98 4.73
N ASN A 271 2.00 -0.83 6.05
CA ASN A 271 1.53 -1.84 7.01
C ASN A 271 0.00 -1.95 7.05
N VAL A 272 -0.72 -0.82 7.01
CA VAL A 272 -2.17 -0.80 7.26
C VAL A 272 -3.04 -0.78 5.99
N GLY A 273 -2.44 -0.58 4.82
CA GLY A 273 -3.10 -0.56 3.52
C GLY A 273 -4.14 0.57 3.33
N ASN A 274 -4.85 0.51 2.21
CA ASN A 274 -5.96 1.40 1.82
C ASN A 274 -5.66 2.91 1.91
N PRO A 275 -4.58 3.40 1.29
CA PRO A 275 -4.16 4.79 1.43
C PRO A 275 -5.21 5.81 0.95
N GLU A 276 -5.95 5.55 -0.14
CA GLU A 276 -6.98 6.48 -0.61
C GLU A 276 -8.13 6.64 0.38
N GLN A 277 -8.66 5.54 0.92
CA GLN A 277 -9.73 5.58 1.90
C GLN A 277 -9.30 6.35 3.17
N ARG A 278 -8.05 6.13 3.62
CA ARG A 278 -7.48 6.83 4.77
C ARG A 278 -7.28 8.32 4.50
N ALA A 279 -6.81 8.68 3.31
CA ALA A 279 -6.68 10.07 2.89
C ALA A 279 -8.04 10.77 2.81
N GLN A 280 -9.07 10.09 2.30
CA GLN A 280 -10.46 10.60 2.29
C GLN A 280 -10.98 10.82 3.72
N ALA A 281 -10.75 9.88 4.63
CA ALA A 281 -11.14 9.99 6.03
C ALA A 281 -10.44 11.18 6.72
N LEU A 282 -9.13 11.35 6.52
CA LEU A 282 -8.38 12.48 7.06
C LEU A 282 -8.89 13.81 6.51
N ARG A 283 -9.15 13.91 5.20
CA ARG A 283 -9.76 15.11 4.61
C ARG A 283 -11.12 15.42 5.20
N ALA A 284 -11.98 14.42 5.36
CA ALA A 284 -13.30 14.60 5.94
C ALA A 284 -13.22 15.08 7.40
N GLU A 285 -12.31 14.51 8.19
CA GLU A 285 -12.04 14.94 9.56
C GLU A 285 -11.54 16.40 9.60
N ASN A 286 -10.55 16.75 8.77
CA ASN A 286 -9.99 18.10 8.77
C ASN A 286 -10.96 19.17 8.28
N ARG A 287 -11.90 18.83 7.39
CA ARG A 287 -13.01 19.71 7.04
C ARG A 287 -13.90 20.01 8.25
N LYS A 288 -14.21 18.98 9.06
CA LYS A 288 -14.99 19.16 10.30
C LYS A 288 -14.22 19.99 11.34
N ARG A 289 -12.93 19.71 11.54
CA ARG A 289 -12.04 20.48 12.44
C ARG A 289 -12.00 21.96 12.04
N ARG A 290 -11.78 22.25 10.76
CA ARG A 290 -11.76 23.63 10.24
C ARG A 290 -13.09 24.33 10.47
N ALA A 291 -14.22 23.66 10.21
CA ALA A 291 -15.56 24.23 10.47
C ALA A 291 -15.80 24.52 11.97
N ALA A 292 -15.15 23.77 12.86
CA ALA A 292 -15.19 23.96 14.31
C ALA A 292 -14.09 24.92 14.84
N GLY A 293 -13.33 25.60 13.98
CA GLY A 293 -12.22 26.48 14.39
C GLY A 293 -11.01 25.76 14.98
N GLN A 294 -10.91 24.43 14.80
CA GLN A 294 -9.82 23.61 15.31
C GLN A 294 -8.70 23.47 14.27
N ALA A 295 -7.47 23.30 14.75
CA ALA A 295 -6.34 23.00 13.89
C ALA A 295 -6.54 21.66 13.13
N PRO A 296 -6.14 21.60 11.84
CA PRO A 296 -6.11 20.34 11.09
C PRO A 296 -5.23 19.30 11.78
N ARG A 297 -5.65 18.04 11.74
CA ARG A 297 -4.83 16.90 12.15
C ARG A 297 -3.86 16.54 11.02
N LEU A 298 -2.59 16.33 11.36
CA LEU A 298 -1.59 15.79 10.44
C LEU A 298 -1.73 14.26 10.35
N PRO A 299 -1.19 13.63 9.28
CA PRO A 299 -0.96 12.19 9.29
C PRO A 299 -0.10 11.77 10.48
N GLU A 300 -0.42 10.62 11.07
CA GLU A 300 0.20 10.09 12.29
C GLU A 300 0.70 8.67 12.04
N GLU A 301 1.82 8.32 12.68
CA GLU A 301 2.43 7.00 12.57
C GLU A 301 1.71 5.96 13.43
N ASN A 302 1.69 4.71 12.97
CA ASN A 302 1.50 3.56 13.86
C ASN A 302 2.85 3.10 14.42
N TYR A 303 2.87 2.01 15.21
CA TYR A 303 4.09 1.42 15.76
C TYR A 303 5.18 1.11 14.69
N TYR A 304 4.76 0.78 13.46
CA TYR A 304 5.63 0.56 12.30
C TYR A 304 6.34 1.84 11.88
N GLY A 305 5.55 2.86 11.56
CA GLY A 305 6.07 4.16 11.15
C GLY A 305 6.90 4.82 12.23
N TRP A 306 6.49 4.60 13.48
CA TRP A 306 7.17 5.17 14.63
C TRP A 306 8.61 4.67 14.74
N LEU A 307 8.81 3.35 14.60
CA LEU A 307 10.15 2.75 14.57
C LEU A 307 11.00 3.32 13.43
N VAL A 308 10.43 3.44 12.23
CA VAL A 308 11.15 3.94 11.05
C VAL A 308 11.64 5.37 11.27
N ASN A 309 10.79 6.22 11.87
CA ASN A 309 11.15 7.59 12.19
C ASN A 309 12.12 7.70 13.36
N ASP A 310 12.02 6.81 14.36
CA ASP A 310 12.96 6.71 15.47
C ASP A 310 14.37 6.31 15.00
N ARG A 311 14.44 5.41 14.00
CA ARG A 311 15.70 4.92 13.40
C ARG A 311 16.12 5.67 12.15
N LEU A 312 15.49 6.82 11.86
CA LEU A 312 15.65 7.49 10.58
C LEU A 312 17.10 7.89 10.28
N ASP A 313 17.85 8.32 11.30
CA ASP A 313 19.25 8.72 11.10
C ASP A 313 20.15 7.52 10.80
N GLU A 314 19.96 6.38 11.48
CA GLU A 314 20.66 5.13 11.15
C GLU A 314 20.34 4.66 9.72
N LEU A 315 19.06 4.78 9.29
CA LEU A 315 18.63 4.37 7.95
C LEU A 315 19.18 5.27 6.84
N LYS A 316 19.40 6.56 7.11
CA LYS A 316 20.06 7.48 6.16
C LYS A 316 21.48 7.04 5.84
N GLU A 317 22.21 6.45 6.78
CA GLU A 317 23.57 5.96 6.54
C GLU A 317 23.63 4.82 5.49
N LEU A 318 22.49 4.25 5.11
CA LEU A 318 22.42 3.21 4.08
C LEU A 318 22.50 3.77 2.65
N PHE A 319 22.27 5.07 2.40
CA PHE A 319 22.15 5.65 1.05
C PHE A 319 22.94 6.94 0.89
#